data_AF-J3CB86-F1
#
_entry.id   AF-J3CB86-F1
#
_cell.length_a   1.000
_cell.length_b   1.000
_cell.length_c   1.000
_cell.angle_alpha   90.00
_cell.angle_beta   90.00
_cell.angle_gamma   90.00
#
_symmetry.space_group_name_H-M   'P 1'
#
loop_
_entity.id
_entity.type
_entity.pdbx_description
1 polymer ?
#
loop_
_entity_poly.entity_id
_entity_poly.type
_entity_poly.pdbx_seq_one_letter_code
_entity_poly.pdbx_strand_id
1 'polypeptide(L)'
;MEKIQKEFFSASLQEAHKMNNKDFTRNRKQSFVNTLLLMINFLTKSLSLEIENFVHYLKREISTAVPFTKSAFVQCRKKISPDVFRHLSGLLVNEFYTDNSEVELLEGFRILAIDGSRISLPITQELEKHYGKTSNQSDTYIIQAKVSVLYDVLNNFVLDGVLSNVSIGKREMTLEHLHHCKIGDLII
;
A
#
# COMPACT_ATOMS: atom_id res chain seq x y z
N MET A 1 -17.38 -4.87 4.63
CA MET A 1 -16.58 -3.63 4.79
C MET A 1 -16.65 -3.01 6.19
N GLU A 2 -17.33 -3.62 7.16
CA GLU A 2 -17.36 -3.07 8.52
C GLU A 2 -16.08 -3.35 9.31
N LYS A 3 -15.40 -4.47 9.04
CA LYS A 3 -14.22 -4.87 9.81
C LYS A 3 -13.06 -3.92 9.53
N ILE A 4 -12.80 -3.61 8.25
CA ILE A 4 -11.76 -2.65 7.88
C ILE A 4 -12.01 -1.25 8.48
N GLN A 5 -13.26 -0.78 8.49
CA GLN A 5 -13.58 0.52 9.09
C GLN A 5 -13.30 0.53 10.60
N LYS A 6 -13.67 -0.53 11.31
CA LYS A 6 -13.35 -0.68 12.75
C LYS A 6 -11.84 -0.73 12.98
N GLU A 7 -11.10 -1.40 12.11
CA GLU A 7 -9.64 -1.53 12.21
C GLU A 7 -8.95 -0.17 12.10
N PHE A 8 -9.36 0.70 11.16
CA PHE A 8 -8.77 2.04 10.98
C PHE A 8 -8.79 2.88 12.25
N PHE A 9 -9.84 2.75 13.08
CA PHE A 9 -10.00 3.51 14.32
C PHE A 9 -9.57 2.72 15.57
N SER A 10 -9.00 1.52 15.40
CA SER A 10 -8.55 0.70 16.50
C SER A 10 -7.24 1.23 17.11
N ALA A 11 -7.13 1.15 18.44
CA ALA A 11 -5.88 1.45 19.14
C ALA A 11 -4.79 0.41 18.81
N SER A 12 -5.17 -0.83 18.52
CA SER A 12 -4.27 -1.92 18.13
C SER A 12 -3.51 -1.62 16.85
N LEU A 13 -4.21 -1.14 15.81
CA LEU A 13 -3.57 -0.78 14.54
C LEU A 13 -2.52 0.33 14.73
N GLN A 14 -2.87 1.37 15.49
CA GLN A 14 -1.94 2.46 15.78
C GLN A 14 -0.71 1.97 16.56
N GLU A 15 -0.91 1.11 17.56
CA GLU A 15 0.19 0.62 18.40
C GLU A 15 1.14 -0.29 17.62
N ALA A 16 0.60 -1.16 16.77
CA ALA A 16 1.37 -2.10 15.96
C ALA A 16 2.17 -1.42 14.84
N HIS A 17 1.68 -0.29 14.31
CA HIS A 17 2.24 0.33 13.10
C HIS A 17 2.77 1.75 13.28
N LYS A 18 3.01 2.20 14.52
CA LYS A 18 3.86 3.38 14.77
C LYS A 18 5.33 2.99 14.71
N MET A 19 6.18 3.88 14.19
CA MET A 19 7.62 3.64 14.09
C MET A 19 8.33 3.65 15.45
N ASN A 20 7.83 4.44 16.42
CA ASN A 20 8.38 4.52 17.76
C ASN A 20 7.26 4.51 18.81
N ASN A 21 7.56 3.98 20.00
CA ASN A 21 6.60 3.93 21.11
C ASN A 21 6.03 5.30 21.52
N LYS A 22 6.77 6.38 21.29
CA LYS A 22 6.38 7.76 21.63
C LYS A 22 5.55 8.44 20.53
N ASP A 23 5.50 7.89 19.31
CA ASP A 23 4.72 8.46 18.22
C ASP A 23 3.21 8.32 18.47
N PHE A 24 2.44 9.30 18.01
CA PHE A 24 0.97 9.37 18.15
C PHE A 24 0.41 9.28 19.59
N THR A 25 1.24 9.46 20.61
CA THR A 25 0.83 9.48 22.03
C THR A 25 0.18 10.80 22.47
N ARG A 26 0.41 11.88 21.72
CA ARG A 26 -0.13 13.22 22.02
C ARG A 26 -1.25 13.58 21.05
N ASN A 27 -2.26 14.29 21.54
CA ASN A 27 -3.25 14.91 20.67
C ASN A 27 -2.60 16.02 19.82
N ARG A 28 -2.51 15.80 18.51
CA ARG A 28 -1.89 16.69 17.51
C ARG A 28 -2.90 16.95 16.39
N LYS A 29 -2.65 17.98 15.58
CA LYS A 29 -3.50 18.33 14.42
C LYS A 29 -3.67 17.15 13.43
N GLN A 30 -2.68 16.29 13.34
CA GLN A 30 -2.67 15.10 12.48
C GLN A 30 -2.64 13.86 13.37
N SER A 31 -3.74 13.11 13.36
CA SER A 31 -3.81 11.79 13.99
C SER A 31 -3.17 10.73 13.09
N PHE A 32 -2.92 9.55 13.66
CA PHE A 32 -2.48 8.38 12.90
C PHE A 32 -3.44 8.09 11.74
N VAL A 33 -4.74 7.98 12.06
CA VAL A 33 -5.80 7.67 11.09
C VAL A 33 -5.88 8.71 9.99
N ASN A 34 -5.92 10.01 10.31
CA ASN A 34 -6.04 11.05 9.29
C ASN A 34 -4.81 11.10 8.37
N THR A 35 -3.63 10.82 8.92
CA THR A 35 -2.40 10.75 8.11
C THR A 35 -2.47 9.56 7.16
N LEU A 36 -2.90 8.41 7.65
CA LEU A 36 -3.04 7.18 6.88
C LEU A 36 -4.11 7.31 5.78
N LEU A 37 -5.27 7.89 6.09
CA LEU A 37 -6.34 8.19 5.12
C LEU A 37 -5.84 9.10 4.00
N LEU A 38 -5.04 10.12 4.34
CA LEU A 38 -4.43 10.98 3.32
C LEU A 38 -3.37 10.24 2.47
N MET A 39 -2.67 9.25 3.02
CA MET A 39 -1.68 8.45 2.28
C MET A 39 -2.31 7.46 1.30
N ILE A 40 -3.46 6.88 1.63
CA ILE A 40 -4.19 5.96 0.73
C ILE A 40 -5.02 6.69 -0.33
N ASN A 41 -5.26 8.00 -0.14
CA ASN A 41 -5.94 8.80 -1.15
C ASN A 41 -5.10 8.89 -2.43
N PHE A 42 -5.76 8.77 -3.58
CA PHE A 42 -5.13 8.96 -4.87
C PHE A 42 -4.87 10.46 -5.11
N LEU A 43 -3.67 10.91 -4.72
CA LEU A 43 -3.26 12.31 -4.81
C LEU A 43 -2.89 12.66 -6.26
N THR A 44 -3.71 13.49 -6.90
CA THR A 44 -3.54 13.88 -8.32
C THR A 44 -3.10 15.32 -8.50
N LYS A 45 -3.22 16.14 -7.46
CA LYS A 45 -2.85 17.56 -7.43
C LYS A 45 -1.58 17.78 -6.62
N SER A 46 -1.14 19.04 -6.55
CA SER A 46 -0.04 19.41 -5.65
C SER A 46 -0.39 19.04 -4.20
N LEU A 47 0.59 18.59 -3.43
CA LEU A 47 0.39 18.20 -2.03
C LEU A 47 -0.25 19.32 -1.19
N SER A 48 0.00 20.59 -1.51
CA SER A 48 -0.67 21.71 -0.83
C SER A 48 -2.19 21.68 -1.03
N LEU A 49 -2.62 21.54 -2.30
CA LEU A 49 -4.04 21.48 -2.65
C LEU A 49 -4.71 20.23 -2.11
N GLU A 50 -4.01 19.09 -2.12
CA GLU A 50 -4.57 17.85 -1.56
C GLU A 50 -4.78 17.93 -0.06
N ILE A 51 -3.82 18.53 0.68
CA ILE A 51 -3.99 18.78 2.11
C ILE A 51 -5.17 19.72 2.37
N GLU A 52 -5.30 20.79 1.58
CA GLU A 52 -6.40 21.74 1.72
C GLU A 52 -7.76 21.07 1.45
N ASN A 53 -7.89 20.32 0.35
CA ASN A 53 -9.10 19.58 -0.01
C ASN A 53 -9.45 18.56 1.08
N PHE A 54 -8.46 17.82 1.57
CA PHE A 54 -8.66 16.80 2.60
C PHE A 54 -9.12 17.43 3.93
N VAL A 55 -8.49 18.53 4.35
CA VAL A 55 -8.91 19.25 5.57
C VAL A 55 -10.31 19.84 5.39
N HIS A 56 -10.63 20.39 4.22
CA HIS A 56 -11.97 20.91 3.93
C HIS A 56 -13.03 19.80 4.00
N TYR A 57 -12.74 18.63 3.41
CA TYR A 57 -13.58 17.46 3.52
C TYR A 57 -13.80 17.04 4.98
N LEU A 58 -12.71 16.86 5.75
CA LEU A 58 -12.82 16.47 7.16
C LEU A 58 -13.54 17.51 8.04
N LYS A 59 -13.41 18.81 7.74
CA LYS A 59 -14.16 19.86 8.44
C LYS A 59 -15.66 19.72 8.21
N ARG A 60 -16.07 19.39 6.99
CA ARG A 60 -17.48 19.20 6.65
C ARG A 60 -18.07 17.98 7.37
N GLU A 61 -17.32 16.89 7.44
CA GLU A 61 -17.82 15.63 8.02
C GLU A 61 -17.65 15.56 9.56
N ILE A 62 -16.56 16.11 10.13
CA ILE A 62 -16.15 15.86 11.53
C ILE A 62 -15.96 17.17 12.35
N SER A 63 -16.18 18.36 11.76
CA SER A 63 -16.12 19.72 12.38
C SER A 63 -14.82 20.12 13.11
N THR A 64 -13.95 19.18 13.47
CA THR A 64 -12.79 19.38 14.36
C THR A 64 -11.45 19.37 13.62
N ALA A 65 -11.47 19.24 12.29
CA ALA A 65 -10.26 19.14 11.49
C ALA A 65 -9.47 20.46 11.43
N VAL A 66 -8.19 20.39 11.82
CA VAL A 66 -7.30 21.55 11.87
C VAL A 66 -6.35 21.55 10.67
N PRO A 67 -6.17 22.69 9.96
CA PRO A 67 -5.21 22.79 8.87
C PRO A 67 -3.76 22.50 9.29
N PHE A 68 -2.99 21.89 8.39
CA PHE A 68 -1.57 21.57 8.55
C PHE A 68 -0.79 21.81 7.25
N THR A 69 0.55 21.86 7.35
CA THR A 69 1.44 22.18 6.22
C THR A 69 1.98 20.91 5.54
N LYS A 70 2.51 21.05 4.32
CA LYS A 70 3.23 19.98 3.61
C LYS A 70 4.35 19.37 4.46
N SER A 71 5.15 20.22 5.13
CA SER A 71 6.23 19.76 6.00
C SER A 71 5.71 18.95 7.19
N ALA A 72 4.61 19.40 7.81
CA ALA A 72 3.99 18.68 8.92
C ALA A 72 3.52 17.30 8.47
N PHE A 73 2.88 17.18 7.29
CA PHE A 73 2.51 15.89 6.71
C PHE A 73 3.71 14.98 6.42
N VAL A 74 4.76 15.50 5.78
CA VAL A 74 5.97 14.70 5.48
C VAL A 74 6.65 14.20 6.76
N GLN A 75 6.66 14.99 7.83
CA GLN A 75 7.18 14.56 9.14
C GLN A 75 6.25 13.54 9.83
N CYS A 76 4.93 13.72 9.70
CA CYS A 76 3.94 12.84 10.32
C CYS A 76 3.93 11.45 9.66
N ARG A 77 3.92 11.37 8.32
CA ARG A 77 3.88 10.09 7.59
C ARG A 77 5.11 9.20 7.88
N LYS A 78 6.26 9.81 8.18
CA LYS A 78 7.50 9.08 8.55
C LYS A 78 7.38 8.31 9.87
N LYS A 79 6.32 8.55 10.65
CA LYS A 79 6.05 7.88 11.92
C LYS A 79 5.15 6.65 11.77
N ILE A 80 4.67 6.39 10.57
CA ILE A 80 3.81 5.24 10.25
C ILE A 80 4.67 4.20 9.56
N SER A 81 4.64 2.97 10.06
CA SER A 81 5.29 1.84 9.41
C SER A 81 4.60 1.52 8.08
N PRO A 82 5.34 1.32 6.97
CA PRO A 82 4.75 0.94 5.68
C PRO A 82 4.04 -0.43 5.74
N ASP A 83 4.34 -1.28 6.73
CA ASP A 83 3.67 -2.59 6.88
C ASP A 83 2.17 -2.45 7.17
N VAL A 84 1.69 -1.27 7.60
CA VAL A 84 0.27 -0.99 7.78
C VAL A 84 -0.52 -1.22 6.50
N PHE A 85 0.06 -0.92 5.33
CA PHE A 85 -0.62 -1.08 4.05
C PHE A 85 -0.79 -2.56 3.69
N ARG A 86 0.22 -3.39 4.00
CA ARG A 86 0.13 -4.85 3.82
C ARG A 86 -0.94 -5.44 4.75
N HIS A 87 -0.96 -5.01 6.01
CA HIS A 87 -1.98 -5.43 6.98
C HIS A 87 -3.39 -5.08 6.52
N LEU A 88 -3.63 -3.82 6.13
CA LEU A 88 -4.94 -3.36 5.68
C LEU A 88 -5.39 -4.05 4.39
N SER A 89 -4.46 -4.25 3.44
CA SER A 89 -4.75 -4.99 2.20
C SER A 89 -5.12 -6.44 2.51
N GLY A 90 -4.37 -7.11 3.38
CA GLY A 90 -4.67 -8.48 3.80
C GLY A 90 -6.00 -8.60 4.53
N LEU A 91 -6.33 -7.64 5.40
CA LEU A 91 -7.63 -7.58 6.08
C LEU A 91 -8.77 -7.39 5.07
N LEU A 92 -8.61 -6.50 4.09
CA LEU A 92 -9.60 -6.27 3.04
C LEU A 92 -9.86 -7.53 2.21
N VAL A 93 -8.78 -8.18 1.76
CA VAL A 93 -8.84 -9.43 1.00
C VAL A 93 -9.53 -10.52 1.83
N ASN A 94 -9.13 -10.67 3.09
CA ASN A 94 -9.73 -11.67 3.96
C ASN A 94 -11.22 -11.40 4.19
N GLU A 95 -11.61 -10.17 4.50
CA GLU A 95 -13.02 -9.78 4.67
C GLU A 95 -13.83 -10.06 3.40
N PHE A 96 -13.29 -9.78 2.22
CA PHE A 96 -13.95 -10.07 0.95
C PHE A 96 -14.20 -11.58 0.78
N TYR A 97 -13.19 -12.44 0.99
CA TYR A 97 -13.36 -13.88 0.75
C TYR A 97 -14.00 -14.67 1.89
N THR A 98 -14.11 -14.12 3.11
CA THR A 98 -14.83 -14.81 4.21
C THR A 98 -16.29 -14.40 4.33
N ASP A 99 -16.62 -13.14 4.02
CA ASP A 99 -17.93 -12.57 4.31
C ASP A 99 -18.75 -12.30 3.04
N ASN A 100 -18.26 -12.64 1.86
CA ASN A 100 -18.98 -12.46 0.59
C ASN A 100 -19.38 -13.80 -0.04
N SER A 101 -20.68 -13.98 -0.29
CA SER A 101 -21.21 -15.12 -1.03
C SER A 101 -21.12 -14.97 -2.56
N GLU A 102 -20.77 -13.78 -3.05
CA GLU A 102 -20.80 -13.41 -4.48
C GLU A 102 -19.40 -13.37 -5.11
N VAL A 103 -18.49 -14.24 -4.67
CA VAL A 103 -17.17 -14.36 -5.31
C VAL A 103 -17.35 -14.93 -6.72
N GLU A 104 -16.89 -14.20 -7.73
CA GLU A 104 -16.94 -14.63 -9.12
C GLU A 104 -15.90 -15.73 -9.38
N LEU A 105 -16.35 -16.83 -9.97
CA LEU A 105 -15.54 -17.99 -10.33
C LEU A 105 -15.83 -18.39 -11.78
N LEU A 106 -14.80 -18.84 -12.49
CA LEU A 106 -14.93 -19.44 -13.81
C LEU A 106 -14.86 -20.96 -13.67
N GLU A 107 -15.97 -21.65 -13.95
CA GLU A 107 -16.07 -23.12 -13.83
C GLU A 107 -15.62 -23.65 -12.45
N GLY A 108 -15.91 -22.89 -11.38
CA GLY A 108 -15.52 -23.21 -10.02
C GLY A 108 -14.08 -22.82 -9.64
N PHE A 109 -13.33 -22.19 -10.54
CA PHE A 109 -11.98 -21.69 -10.29
C PHE A 109 -11.94 -20.19 -10.09
N ARG A 110 -11.10 -19.74 -9.15
CA ARG A 110 -10.69 -18.34 -9.06
C ARG A 110 -9.57 -18.11 -10.07
N ILE A 111 -9.76 -17.17 -10.99
CA ILE A 111 -8.79 -16.89 -12.04
C ILE A 111 -7.81 -15.84 -11.55
N LEU A 112 -6.53 -16.22 -11.51
CA LEU A 112 -5.44 -15.39 -11.04
C LEU A 112 -4.47 -15.06 -12.16
N ALA A 113 -3.99 -13.84 -12.20
CA ALA A 113 -2.91 -13.43 -13.08
C ALA A 113 -1.73 -12.91 -12.26
N ILE A 114 -0.51 -13.18 -12.75
CA ILE A 114 0.72 -12.61 -12.20
C ILE A 114 1.33 -11.73 -13.27
N ASP A 115 1.39 -10.42 -13.00
CA ASP A 115 2.09 -9.49 -13.87
C ASP A 115 3.11 -8.66 -13.09
N GLY A 116 4.18 -8.29 -13.78
CA GLY A 116 5.29 -7.57 -13.19
C GLY A 116 5.81 -6.46 -14.08
N SER A 117 6.19 -5.36 -13.43
CA SER A 117 6.70 -4.15 -14.07
C SER A 117 8.00 -3.69 -13.40
N ARG A 118 8.52 -2.56 -13.84
CA ARG A 118 9.65 -1.87 -13.21
C ARG A 118 9.25 -0.47 -12.84
N ILE A 119 9.61 -0.05 -11.62
CA ILE A 119 9.37 1.31 -11.15
C ILE A 119 10.73 1.99 -10.95
N SER A 120 10.86 3.19 -11.52
CA SER A 120 12.01 4.05 -11.27
C SER A 120 11.90 4.70 -9.90
N LEU A 121 12.96 4.60 -9.11
CA LEU A 121 13.04 5.15 -7.76
C LEU A 121 13.96 6.37 -7.72
N PRO A 122 13.83 7.25 -6.70
CA PRO A 122 14.78 8.34 -6.50
C PRO A 122 16.22 7.83 -6.40
N ILE A 123 17.17 8.59 -6.97
CA ILE A 123 18.58 8.19 -6.97
C ILE A 123 19.19 8.45 -5.59
N THR A 124 19.30 7.40 -4.77
CA THR A 124 20.00 7.41 -3.48
C THR A 124 20.85 6.14 -3.31
N GLN A 125 21.95 6.24 -2.57
CA GLN A 125 22.83 5.08 -2.31
C GLN A 125 22.11 3.94 -1.58
N GLU A 126 21.18 4.27 -0.69
CA GLU A 126 20.36 3.30 0.04
C GLU A 126 19.48 2.47 -0.90
N LEU A 127 18.78 3.15 -1.82
CA LEU A 127 17.91 2.49 -2.78
C LEU A 127 18.72 1.72 -3.83
N GLU A 128 19.90 2.20 -4.20
CA GLU A 128 20.79 1.50 -5.14
C GLU A 128 21.26 0.18 -4.53
N LYS A 129 21.69 0.21 -3.25
CA LYS A 129 22.10 -0.98 -2.52
C LYS A 129 20.96 -1.99 -2.39
N HIS A 130 19.73 -1.52 -2.19
CA HIS A 130 18.58 -2.39 -1.95
C HIS A 130 17.97 -2.94 -3.25
N TYR A 131 17.70 -2.07 -4.23
CA TYR A 131 16.96 -2.41 -5.46
C TYR A 131 17.83 -2.57 -6.70
N GLY A 132 19.07 -2.08 -6.67
CA GLY A 132 19.98 -2.15 -7.79
C GLY A 132 19.79 -1.02 -8.81
N LYS A 133 20.64 -1.04 -9.83
CA LYS A 133 20.68 -0.05 -10.91
C LYS A 133 20.36 -0.69 -12.25
N THR A 134 19.74 0.09 -13.13
CA THR A 134 19.58 -0.24 -14.54
C THR A 134 20.25 0.85 -15.35
N SER A 135 21.17 0.47 -16.22
CA SER A 135 21.81 1.35 -17.20
C SER A 135 21.34 0.97 -18.61
N ASN A 136 21.37 1.95 -19.51
CA ASN A 136 21.24 1.71 -20.95
C ASN A 136 22.64 1.69 -21.58
N GLN A 137 22.73 1.80 -22.91
CA GLN A 137 24.00 1.87 -23.65
C GLN A 137 24.75 3.21 -23.45
N SER A 138 24.25 4.12 -22.61
CA SER A 138 24.93 5.37 -22.23
C SER A 138 25.46 5.28 -20.79
N ASP A 139 26.30 6.23 -20.39
CA ASP A 139 26.84 6.34 -19.03
C ASP A 139 25.81 6.78 -17.97
N THR A 140 24.51 6.80 -18.31
CA THR A 140 23.44 7.14 -17.38
C THR A 140 22.83 5.89 -16.75
N TYR A 141 22.47 5.99 -15.47
CA TYR A 141 21.79 4.93 -14.75
C TYR A 141 20.59 5.47 -13.98
N ILE A 142 19.64 4.59 -13.75
CA ILE A 142 18.49 4.80 -12.89
C ILE A 142 18.44 3.70 -11.84
N ILE A 143 17.88 4.02 -10.69
CA ILE A 143 17.55 3.01 -9.69
C ILE A 143 16.16 2.49 -10.04
N GLN A 144 16.04 1.17 -10.19
CA GLN A 144 14.77 0.54 -10.51
C GLN A 144 14.51 -0.60 -9.55
N ALA A 145 13.26 -0.70 -9.10
CA ALA A 145 12.75 -1.89 -8.45
C ALA A 145 11.88 -2.68 -9.43
N LYS A 146 11.90 -4.00 -9.30
CA LYS A 146 10.92 -4.87 -9.96
C LYS A 146 9.69 -4.97 -9.07
N VAL A 147 8.53 -4.85 -9.68
CA VAL A 147 7.24 -5.10 -9.04
C VAL A 147 6.65 -6.34 -9.65
N SER A 148 6.03 -7.18 -8.83
CA SER A 148 5.18 -8.27 -9.28
C SER A 148 3.93 -8.30 -8.41
N VAL A 149 2.79 -8.56 -9.03
CA VAL A 149 1.48 -8.53 -8.39
C VAL A 149 0.73 -9.81 -8.75
N LEU A 150 0.19 -10.48 -7.73
CA LEU A 150 -0.80 -11.54 -7.89
C LEU A 150 -2.20 -10.90 -7.79
N TYR A 151 -3.01 -11.09 -8.83
CA TYR A 151 -4.29 -10.41 -8.96
C TYR A 151 -5.41 -11.41 -9.28
N ASP A 152 -6.54 -11.29 -8.59
CA ASP A 152 -7.78 -11.96 -8.98
C ASP A 152 -8.48 -11.12 -10.05
N VAL A 153 -8.47 -11.63 -11.28
CA VAL A 153 -8.92 -10.87 -12.46
C VAL A 153 -10.44 -10.74 -12.56
N LEU A 154 -11.20 -11.64 -11.94
CA LEU A 154 -12.66 -11.60 -11.98
C LEU A 154 -13.17 -10.69 -10.87
N ASN A 155 -12.64 -10.85 -9.66
CA ASN A 155 -13.09 -10.09 -8.49
C ASN A 155 -12.42 -8.73 -8.34
N ASN A 156 -11.39 -8.44 -9.13
CA ASN A 156 -10.63 -7.19 -9.11
C ASN A 156 -9.89 -6.90 -7.80
N PHE A 157 -9.22 -7.93 -7.24
CA PHE A 157 -8.47 -7.82 -5.99
C PHE A 157 -6.99 -8.13 -6.17
N VAL A 158 -6.14 -7.28 -5.58
CA VAL A 158 -4.72 -7.60 -5.38
C VAL A 158 -4.60 -8.55 -4.20
N LEU A 159 -4.09 -9.76 -4.44
CA LEU A 159 -3.89 -10.78 -3.43
C LEU A 159 -2.51 -10.68 -2.78
N ASP A 160 -1.50 -10.33 -3.57
CA ASP A 160 -0.13 -10.15 -3.11
C ASP A 160 0.64 -9.19 -4.03
N GLY A 161 1.64 -8.52 -3.47
CA GLY A 161 2.45 -7.53 -4.17
C GLY A 161 3.88 -7.49 -3.61
N VAL A 162 4.84 -7.70 -4.50
CA VAL A 162 6.27 -7.78 -4.15
C VAL A 162 7.04 -6.67 -4.85
N LEU A 163 7.89 -5.99 -4.10
CA LEU A 163 8.88 -5.05 -4.61
C LEU A 163 10.28 -5.65 -4.38
N SER A 164 11.01 -5.94 -5.44
CA SER A 164 12.27 -6.67 -5.38
C SER A 164 13.40 -5.96 -6.11
N ASN A 165 14.62 -6.44 -5.88
CA ASN A 165 15.80 -5.99 -6.61
C ASN A 165 15.68 -6.30 -8.11
N VAL A 166 16.18 -5.41 -8.95
CA VAL A 166 16.12 -5.54 -10.41
C VAL A 166 16.84 -6.78 -10.94
N SER A 167 17.76 -7.38 -10.18
CA SER A 167 18.43 -8.63 -10.55
C SER A 167 17.53 -9.86 -10.47
N ILE A 168 16.47 -9.84 -9.64
CA ILE A 168 15.61 -11.00 -9.38
C ILE A 168 14.81 -11.38 -10.62
N GLY A 169 14.82 -12.66 -11.00
CA GLY A 169 14.14 -13.18 -12.18
C GLY A 169 12.62 -13.18 -12.03
N LYS A 170 11.87 -13.07 -13.14
CA LYS A 170 10.39 -13.17 -13.12
C LYS A 170 9.93 -14.48 -12.50
N ARG A 171 10.57 -15.60 -12.85
CA ARG A 171 10.25 -16.93 -12.32
C ARG A 171 10.35 -16.99 -10.80
N GLU A 172 11.37 -16.36 -10.22
CA GLU A 172 11.57 -16.35 -8.76
C GLU A 172 10.43 -15.59 -8.07
N MET A 173 10.04 -14.42 -8.59
CA MET A 173 8.91 -13.64 -8.07
C MET A 173 7.58 -14.38 -8.25
N THR A 174 7.37 -15.06 -9.39
CA THR A 174 6.18 -15.89 -9.61
C THR A 174 6.09 -16.99 -8.56
N LEU A 175 7.19 -17.69 -8.27
CA LEU A 175 7.21 -18.75 -7.25
C LEU A 175 6.88 -18.20 -5.85
N GLU A 176 7.33 -16.99 -5.52
CA GLU A 176 6.99 -16.32 -4.27
C GLU A 176 5.48 -16.09 -4.13
N HIS A 177 4.81 -15.65 -5.20
CA HIS A 177 3.36 -15.45 -5.21
C HIS A 177 2.56 -16.76 -5.05
N LEU A 178 3.09 -17.91 -5.45
CA LEU A 178 2.37 -19.19 -5.35
C LEU A 178 2.05 -19.56 -3.89
N HIS A 179 2.77 -19.03 -2.92
CA HIS A 179 2.46 -19.22 -1.49
C HIS A 179 1.13 -18.57 -1.07
N HIS A 180 0.62 -17.63 -1.87
CA HIS A 180 -0.68 -16.97 -1.65
C HIS A 180 -1.83 -17.62 -2.44
N CYS A 181 -1.52 -18.64 -3.26
CA CYS A 181 -2.51 -19.44 -3.97
C CYS A 181 -3.07 -20.56 -3.09
N LYS A 182 -4.28 -21.02 -3.42
CA LYS A 182 -5.03 -22.07 -2.73
C LYS A 182 -5.56 -23.09 -3.74
N ILE A 183 -6.03 -24.22 -3.23
CA ILE A 183 -6.78 -25.18 -4.03
C ILE A 183 -8.02 -24.47 -4.59
N GLY A 184 -8.26 -24.62 -5.90
CA GLY A 184 -9.33 -23.91 -6.62
C GLY A 184 -8.87 -22.64 -7.33
N ASP A 185 -7.58 -22.28 -7.25
CA ASP A 185 -7.02 -21.21 -8.08
C ASP A 185 -6.50 -21.75 -9.42
N LEU A 186 -6.79 -21.02 -10.49
CA LEU A 186 -6.21 -21.22 -11.82
C LEU A 186 -5.39 -19.99 -12.19
N ILE A 187 -4.09 -20.17 -12.40
CA ILE A 187 -3.17 -19.10 -12.79
C ILE A 187 -3.05 -19.07 -14.30
N ILE A 188 -3.24 -17.89 -14.90
CA ILE A 188 -3.14 -17.63 -16.35
C ILE A 188 -1.98 -16.69 -16.69
#